data_AF-A0A3B3SLL6-F1
#
_entry.id   AF-A0A3B3SLL6-F1
#
_cell.length_a   1.000
_cell.length_b   1.000
_cell.length_c   1.000
_cell.angle_alpha   90.00
_cell.angle_beta   90.00
_cell.angle_gamma   90.00
#
_symmetry.space_group_name_H-M   'P 1'
#
loop_
_entity.id
_entity.type
_entity.pdbx_description
1 polymer ?
#
loop_
_entity_poly.entity_id
_entity_poly.type
_entity_poly.pdbx_seq_one_letter_code
_entity_poly.pdbx_strand_id
1 'polypeptide(L)'
;VMLADGKYEVMDLEEGPAVMYRVRTVGLYLIVESSIGIAVLWDRKTSVRIILEPEHMGAVCGLCGDFDGNGMNDFKTQSQLPVSSSLEFANSWKVSPFCPDAGADLDPCILNPNRHNWAKLQCSIIKGRTFEVCHEKVDPQPYFDNCVMDSCACDTGGDCECFCTAVASYAQACNEAGVCVAWRTPDICPVFCDYYNSPDECEWHYSPCHVPCYKTCLNQNGTCDSALPKLEGSYSSLSSSFCCLV
;
A
#
# COMPACT_ATOMS: atom_id res chain seq x y z
N VAL A 1 -15.90 2.05 7.98
CA VAL A 1 -15.64 1.02 6.95
C VAL A 1 -14.62 0.04 7.51
N MET A 2 -14.95 -1.24 7.56
CA MET A 2 -14.03 -2.32 7.93
C MET A 2 -13.42 -2.91 6.65
N LEU A 3 -12.11 -3.11 6.63
CA LEU A 3 -11.39 -3.75 5.52
C LEU A 3 -10.88 -5.11 6.01
N ALA A 4 -11.37 -6.20 5.43
CA ALA A 4 -11.05 -7.56 5.85
C ALA A 4 -11.22 -8.54 4.69
N ASP A 5 -10.37 -9.57 4.63
CA ASP A 5 -10.47 -10.68 3.66
C ASP A 5 -10.63 -10.24 2.19
N GLY A 6 -9.87 -9.21 1.80
CA GLY A 6 -9.91 -8.61 0.46
C GLY A 6 -11.20 -7.85 0.12
N LYS A 7 -12.12 -7.68 1.08
CA LYS A 7 -13.41 -7.01 0.96
C LYS A 7 -13.54 -5.85 1.94
N TYR A 8 -14.62 -5.09 1.80
CA TYR A 8 -15.00 -4.07 2.75
C TYR A 8 -16.43 -4.28 3.23
N GLU A 9 -16.65 -3.94 4.49
CA GLU A 9 -17.97 -3.90 5.11
C GLU A 9 -18.23 -2.52 5.69
N VAL A 10 -19.45 -2.02 5.53
CA VAL A 10 -19.86 -0.76 6.11
C VAL A 10 -20.49 -1.06 7.47
N MET A 11 -19.80 -0.65 8.52
CA MET A 11 -20.32 -0.70 9.89
C MET A 11 -20.73 0.71 10.30
N ASP A 12 -21.92 0.83 10.87
CA ASP A 12 -22.38 2.07 11.48
C ASP A 12 -21.83 2.13 12.91
N LEU A 13 -21.10 3.19 13.21
CA LEU A 13 -20.67 3.47 14.57
C LEU A 13 -21.84 4.25 15.18
N GLU A 14 -22.60 3.61 16.07
CA GLU A 14 -23.84 4.15 16.67
C GLU A 14 -23.70 5.57 17.26
N GLU A 15 -22.46 6.04 17.48
CA GLU A 15 -22.09 7.37 17.91
C GLU A 15 -21.04 8.02 16.99
N GLY A 16 -21.19 9.31 16.71
CA GLY A 16 -20.20 10.13 16.00
C GLY A 16 -20.78 11.05 14.92
N PRO A 17 -19.98 11.98 14.38
CA PRO A 17 -20.40 12.80 13.24
C PRO A 17 -20.49 11.95 11.97
N ALA A 18 -21.56 12.15 11.19
CA ALA A 18 -21.68 11.53 9.89
C ALA A 18 -20.64 12.11 8.91
N VAL A 19 -19.65 11.31 8.54
CA VAL A 19 -18.62 11.67 7.56
C VAL A 19 -19.01 11.11 6.20
N MET A 20 -19.12 11.97 5.19
CA MET A 20 -19.32 11.52 3.81
C MET A 20 -18.03 10.89 3.31
N TYR A 21 -18.12 9.70 2.71
CA TYR A 21 -16.98 8.99 2.13
C TYR A 21 -17.37 8.32 0.82
N ARG A 22 -16.35 7.93 0.05
CA ARG A 22 -16.47 7.20 -1.21
C ARG A 22 -15.49 6.04 -1.22
N VAL A 23 -15.96 4.88 -1.67
CA VAL A 23 -15.12 3.69 -1.88
C VAL A 23 -14.97 3.45 -3.38
N ARG A 24 -13.74 3.21 -3.84
CA ARG A 24 -13.42 2.93 -5.24
C ARG A 24 -12.40 1.80 -5.34
N THR A 25 -12.55 0.96 -6.36
CA THR A 25 -11.48 0.04 -6.77
C THR A 25 -10.69 0.72 -7.88
N VAL A 26 -9.38 0.90 -7.67
CA VAL A 26 -8.47 1.55 -8.63
C VAL A 26 -7.23 0.67 -8.80
N GLY A 27 -7.10 0.05 -9.97
CA GLY A 27 -6.04 -0.93 -10.22
C GLY A 27 -6.12 -2.08 -9.23
N LEU A 28 -5.02 -2.36 -8.54
CA LEU A 28 -4.97 -3.41 -7.52
C LEU A 28 -5.51 -2.98 -6.15
N TYR A 29 -5.81 -1.69 -5.96
CA TYR A 29 -6.12 -1.11 -4.65
C TYR A 29 -7.62 -0.88 -4.44
N LEU A 30 -8.04 -0.99 -3.20
CA LEU A 30 -9.29 -0.42 -2.69
C LEU A 30 -8.97 0.92 -2.03
N ILE A 31 -9.65 1.97 -2.45
CA ILE A 31 -9.46 3.33 -1.95
C ILE A 31 -10.72 3.77 -1.22
N VAL A 32 -10.55 4.25 0.02
CA VAL A 32 -11.59 4.93 0.80
C VAL A 32 -11.18 6.39 0.95
N GLU A 33 -11.95 7.31 0.38
CA GLU A 33 -11.75 8.75 0.52
C GLU A 33 -12.87 9.34 1.35
N SER A 34 -12.52 10.26 2.23
CA SER A 34 -13.47 10.96 3.09
C SER A 34 -13.51 12.45 2.78
N SER A 35 -14.66 13.06 3.03
CA SER A 35 -14.87 14.51 2.93
C SER A 35 -14.06 15.35 3.91
N ILE A 36 -13.40 14.71 4.88
CA ILE A 36 -12.54 15.36 5.88
C ILE A 36 -11.05 15.33 5.48
N GLY A 37 -10.71 15.04 4.23
CA GLY A 37 -9.33 15.08 3.76
C GLY A 37 -8.47 13.88 4.17
N ILE A 38 -9.09 12.73 4.42
CA ILE A 38 -8.38 11.46 4.69
C ILE A 38 -8.67 10.48 3.57
N ALA A 39 -7.61 9.89 3.01
CA ALA A 39 -7.69 8.79 2.07
C ALA A 39 -6.91 7.56 2.56
N VAL A 40 -7.52 6.38 2.45
CA VAL A 40 -6.91 5.09 2.79
C VAL A 40 -6.85 4.25 1.53
N LEU A 41 -5.65 3.83 1.15
CA LEU A 41 -5.41 2.91 0.04
C LEU A 41 -4.96 1.58 0.61
N TRP A 42 -5.64 0.52 0.23
CA TRP A 42 -5.34 -0.83 0.69
C TRP A 42 -5.13 -1.75 -0.51
N ASP A 43 -4.05 -2.52 -0.50
CA ASP A 43 -3.71 -3.49 -1.57
C ASP A 43 -4.57 -4.76 -1.53
N ARG A 44 -5.58 -4.81 -0.64
CA ARG A 44 -6.44 -5.98 -0.35
C ARG A 44 -5.69 -7.14 0.30
N LYS A 45 -4.49 -6.88 0.81
CA LYS A 45 -3.60 -7.81 1.49
C LYS A 45 -3.12 -7.14 2.79
N THR A 46 -1.82 -6.81 2.88
CA THR A 46 -1.17 -6.33 4.10
C THR A 46 -0.70 -4.88 4.01
N SER A 47 -0.69 -4.26 2.83
CA SER A 47 -0.21 -2.89 2.66
C SER A 47 -1.34 -1.88 2.76
N VAL A 48 -1.25 -0.98 3.74
CA VAL A 48 -2.14 0.17 3.90
C VAL A 48 -1.34 1.45 3.75
N ARG A 49 -1.83 2.39 2.95
CA ARG A 49 -1.31 3.75 2.83
C ARG A 49 -2.39 4.73 3.26
N ILE A 50 -2.03 5.62 4.18
CA ILE A 50 -2.90 6.68 4.69
C ILE A 50 -2.35 8.00 4.16
N ILE A 51 -3.21 8.76 3.50
CA ILE A 51 -2.89 10.10 2.99
C ILE A 51 -3.79 11.08 3.74
N LEU A 52 -3.16 12.09 4.33
CA LEU A 52 -3.82 13.18 5.04
C LEU A 52 -3.61 14.48 4.27
N GLU A 53 -4.66 15.29 4.14
CA GLU A 53 -4.53 16.66 3.68
C GLU A 53 -3.77 17.53 4.72
N PRO A 54 -3.08 18.60 4.30
CA PRO A 54 -2.23 19.42 5.18
C PRO A 54 -2.94 20.03 6.40
N GLU A 55 -4.26 20.13 6.39
CA GLU A 55 -5.09 20.61 7.50
C GLU A 55 -4.94 19.75 8.77
N HIS A 56 -4.49 18.51 8.63
CA HIS A 56 -4.25 17.59 9.76
C HIS A 56 -2.82 17.67 10.33
N MET A 57 -1.96 18.54 9.80
CA MET A 57 -0.56 18.69 10.22
C MET A 57 -0.46 19.01 11.73
N GLY A 58 0.24 18.17 12.49
CA GLY A 58 0.39 18.32 13.95
C GLY A 58 -0.89 18.06 14.77
N ALA A 59 -1.98 17.60 14.14
CA ALA A 59 -3.27 17.36 14.79
C ALA A 59 -3.59 15.86 14.96
N VAL A 60 -2.69 14.97 14.51
CA VAL A 60 -2.84 13.52 14.60
C VAL A 60 -1.86 12.92 15.60
N CYS A 61 -2.10 11.68 15.98
CA CYS A 61 -1.18 10.89 16.79
C CYS A 61 -1.40 9.41 16.51
N GLY A 62 -0.41 8.58 16.83
CA GLY A 62 -0.48 7.13 16.67
C GLY A 62 0.83 6.56 16.14
N LEU A 63 0.75 5.34 15.62
CA LEU A 63 1.90 4.64 15.04
C LEU A 63 2.47 5.33 13.79
N CYS A 64 1.69 6.19 13.14
CA CYS A 64 2.13 6.99 11.99
C CYS A 64 2.74 8.36 12.37
N GLY A 65 3.02 8.59 13.66
CA GLY A 65 3.56 9.87 14.15
C GLY A 65 2.47 10.93 14.33
N ASP A 66 2.88 12.19 14.37
CA ASP A 66 1.98 13.36 14.55
C ASP A 66 1.87 14.28 13.33
N PHE A 67 2.58 13.93 12.24
CA PHE A 67 2.57 14.65 10.97
C PHE A 67 2.98 16.13 11.13
N ASP A 68 3.96 16.46 11.98
CA ASP A 68 4.48 17.84 12.14
C ASP A 68 5.66 18.18 11.20
N GLY A 69 6.11 17.22 10.38
CA GLY A 69 7.24 17.35 9.47
C GLY A 69 8.61 17.03 10.08
N ASN A 70 8.67 16.55 11.33
CA ASN A 70 9.90 16.21 12.04
C ASN A 70 9.94 14.73 12.47
N GLY A 71 10.43 13.86 11.59
CA GLY A 71 10.50 12.42 11.88
C GLY A 71 11.35 12.00 13.10
N MET A 72 12.16 12.91 13.67
CA MET A 72 12.96 12.62 14.85
C MET A 72 12.16 12.59 16.15
N ASN A 73 10.93 13.13 16.16
CA ASN A 73 10.08 13.20 17.35
C ASN A 73 8.83 12.29 17.27
N ASP A 74 8.68 11.49 16.20
CA ASP A 74 7.46 10.72 15.93
C ASP A 74 7.17 9.65 16.98
N PHE A 75 8.18 9.17 17.70
CA PHE A 75 8.01 8.18 18.76
C PHE A 75 7.48 8.82 20.05
N LYS A 76 6.19 9.16 20.05
CA LYS A 76 5.42 9.61 21.20
C LYS A 76 4.43 8.54 21.65
N THR A 77 4.44 8.21 22.93
CA THR A 77 3.45 7.28 23.51
C THR A 77 2.04 7.86 23.48
N GLN A 78 1.02 7.05 23.77
CA GLN A 78 -0.36 7.52 23.89
C GLN A 78 -0.52 8.68 24.92
N SER A 79 0.34 8.71 25.94
CA SER A 79 0.42 9.80 26.94
C SER A 79 1.25 11.01 26.48
N GLN A 80 1.61 11.09 25.19
CA GLN A 80 2.41 12.15 24.58
C GLN A 80 3.85 12.25 25.11
N LEU A 81 4.37 11.16 25.70
CA LEU A 81 5.76 11.12 26.17
C LEU A 81 6.69 10.66 25.05
N PRO A 82 7.76 11.41 24.72
CA PRO A 82 8.74 11.00 23.72
C PRO A 82 9.61 9.86 24.25
N VAL A 83 9.81 8.84 23.43
CA VAL A 83 10.61 7.65 23.75
C VAL A 83 11.57 7.33 22.59
N SER A 84 12.69 6.67 22.89
CA SER A 84 13.65 6.25 21.86
C SER A 84 13.46 4.79 21.43
N SER A 85 12.71 4.01 22.20
CA SER A 85 12.46 2.59 21.92
C SER A 85 11.23 2.45 21.03
N SER A 86 11.41 1.86 19.85
CA SER A 86 10.30 1.53 18.94
C SER A 86 9.31 0.55 19.59
N LEU A 87 9.81 -0.36 20.43
CA LEU A 87 8.99 -1.35 21.12
C LEU A 87 8.12 -0.71 22.22
N GLU A 88 8.70 0.21 22.99
CA GLU A 88 7.95 0.97 24.01
C GLU A 88 6.89 1.86 23.34
N PHE A 89 7.28 2.54 22.26
CA PHE A 89 6.38 3.33 21.44
C PHE A 89 5.20 2.48 20.93
N ALA A 90 5.47 1.38 20.23
CA ALA A 90 4.43 0.55 19.63
C ALA A 90 3.51 -0.10 20.66
N ASN A 91 4.06 -0.62 21.78
CA ASN A 91 3.26 -1.23 22.84
C ASN A 91 2.35 -0.22 23.55
N SER A 92 2.71 1.07 23.58
CA SER A 92 1.87 2.11 24.19
C SER A 92 0.60 2.42 23.38
N TRP A 93 0.53 2.02 22.11
CA TRP A 93 -0.60 2.29 21.20
C TRP A 93 -1.58 1.12 21.05
N LYS A 94 -1.48 0.10 21.90
CA LYS A 94 -2.43 -1.03 21.89
C LYS A 94 -3.84 -0.57 22.24
N VAL A 95 -4.83 -0.97 21.44
CA VAL A 95 -6.24 -0.63 21.67
C VAL A 95 -6.81 -1.33 22.90
N SER A 96 -6.42 -2.60 23.13
CA SER A 96 -6.88 -3.39 24.26
C SER A 96 -5.76 -3.62 25.26
N PRO A 97 -5.98 -3.36 26.56
CA PRO A 97 -4.99 -3.64 27.60
C PRO A 97 -4.74 -5.15 27.81
N PHE A 98 -5.62 -6.01 27.28
CA PHE A 98 -5.46 -7.46 27.34
C PHE A 98 -4.53 -8.01 26.24
N CYS A 99 -4.16 -7.20 25.25
CA CYS A 99 -3.14 -7.58 24.28
C CYS A 99 -1.78 -7.62 24.97
N PRO A 100 -1.00 -8.71 24.81
CA PRO A 100 0.34 -8.80 25.39
C PRO A 100 1.26 -7.71 24.82
N ASP A 101 2.30 -7.35 25.56
CA ASP A 101 3.40 -6.57 24.98
C ASP A 101 4.12 -7.41 23.93
N ALA A 102 4.42 -6.80 22.79
CA ALA A 102 5.35 -7.37 21.84
C ALA A 102 6.74 -7.51 22.49
N GLY A 103 7.44 -8.59 22.15
CA GLY A 103 8.83 -8.82 22.55
C GLY A 103 9.81 -8.14 21.62
N ALA A 104 11.11 -8.39 21.81
CA ALA A 104 12.12 -7.98 20.84
C ALA A 104 11.88 -8.65 19.48
N ASP A 105 12.11 -7.90 18.40
CA ASP A 105 12.06 -8.45 17.04
C ASP A 105 13.08 -9.58 16.91
N LEU A 106 12.56 -10.80 16.72
CA LEU A 106 13.37 -11.94 16.35
C LEU A 106 13.50 -11.93 14.82
N ASP A 107 14.74 -11.94 14.32
CA ASP A 107 14.98 -12.00 12.88
C ASP A 107 14.39 -13.30 12.29
N PRO A 108 13.37 -13.21 11.42
CA PRO A 108 12.71 -14.37 10.84
C PRO A 108 13.68 -15.24 10.02
N CYS A 109 14.72 -14.65 9.43
CA CYS A 109 15.72 -15.39 8.67
C CYS A 109 16.70 -16.16 9.56
N ILE A 110 16.83 -15.81 10.84
CA ILE A 110 17.56 -16.63 11.82
C ILE A 110 16.70 -17.81 12.27
N LEU A 111 15.40 -17.59 12.45
CA LEU A 111 14.45 -18.65 12.81
C LEU A 111 14.24 -19.64 11.67
N ASN A 112 14.22 -19.15 10.43
CA ASN A 112 13.98 -19.91 9.20
C ASN A 112 15.19 -19.85 8.23
N PRO A 113 16.36 -20.39 8.61
CA PRO A 113 17.60 -20.23 7.85
C PRO A 113 17.55 -20.86 6.44
N ASN A 114 16.74 -21.91 6.26
CA ASN A 114 16.55 -22.56 4.97
C ASN A 114 15.90 -21.64 3.92
N ARG A 115 15.15 -20.62 4.35
CA ARG A 115 14.45 -19.66 3.48
C ARG A 115 15.32 -18.47 3.07
N HIS A 116 16.34 -18.15 3.88
CA HIS A 116 17.13 -16.93 3.74
C HIS A 116 17.81 -16.77 2.38
N ASN A 117 18.40 -17.85 1.84
CA ASN A 117 19.05 -17.80 0.52
C ASN A 117 18.05 -17.58 -0.62
N TRP A 118 16.88 -18.22 -0.55
CA TRP A 118 15.81 -18.02 -1.52
C TRP A 118 15.27 -16.58 -1.44
N ALA A 119 15.00 -16.09 -0.22
CA ALA A 119 14.55 -14.73 0.03
C ALA A 119 15.51 -13.68 -0.56
N LYS A 120 16.82 -13.80 -0.28
CA LYS A 120 17.84 -12.91 -0.87
C LYS A 120 17.86 -12.95 -2.39
N LEU A 121 17.75 -14.14 -2.97
CA LEU A 121 17.77 -14.30 -4.43
C LEU A 121 16.55 -13.63 -5.07
N GLN A 122 15.35 -13.89 -4.56
CA GLN A 122 14.12 -13.29 -5.10
C GLN A 122 14.10 -11.77 -4.91
N CYS A 123 14.37 -11.29 -3.68
CA CYS A 123 14.37 -9.86 -3.36
C CYS A 123 15.48 -9.08 -4.05
N SER A 124 16.50 -9.74 -4.62
CA SER A 124 17.59 -9.08 -5.36
C SER A 124 17.10 -8.24 -6.54
N ILE A 125 15.88 -8.48 -7.05
CA ILE A 125 15.25 -7.65 -8.08
C ILE A 125 15.22 -6.16 -7.67
N ILE A 126 14.99 -5.85 -6.39
CA ILE A 126 14.91 -4.48 -5.84
C ILE A 126 16.23 -3.74 -6.05
N LYS A 127 17.37 -4.42 -5.88
CA LYS A 127 18.72 -3.89 -6.10
C LYS A 127 19.26 -4.16 -7.50
N GLY A 128 18.48 -4.86 -8.33
CA GLY A 128 18.87 -5.26 -9.67
C GLY A 128 18.61 -4.18 -10.72
N ARG A 129 18.97 -4.51 -11.96
CA ARG A 129 18.80 -3.60 -13.11
C ARG A 129 17.36 -3.17 -13.37
N THR A 130 16.38 -3.99 -12.97
CA THR A 130 14.95 -3.68 -13.12
C THR A 130 14.59 -2.33 -12.51
N PHE A 131 15.19 -1.98 -11.36
CA PHE A 131 14.92 -0.74 -10.64
C PHE A 131 16.08 0.27 -10.69
N GLU A 132 17.08 0.08 -11.56
CA GLU A 132 18.30 0.92 -11.62
C GLU A 132 17.99 2.42 -11.70
N VAL A 133 16.99 2.80 -12.50
CA VAL A 133 16.58 4.21 -12.65
C VAL A 133 15.96 4.78 -11.37
N CYS A 134 15.36 3.95 -10.52
CA CYS A 134 14.76 4.37 -9.26
C CYS A 134 15.78 4.46 -8.12
N HIS A 135 16.92 3.76 -8.20
CA HIS A 135 17.94 3.76 -7.15
C HIS A 135 18.48 5.15 -6.83
N GLU A 136 18.48 6.06 -7.80
CA GLU A 136 18.88 7.47 -7.60
C GLU A 136 17.83 8.32 -6.87
N LYS A 137 16.58 7.83 -6.77
CA LYS A 137 15.45 8.55 -6.21
C LYS A 137 14.99 7.99 -4.88
N VAL A 138 15.07 6.67 -4.71
CA VAL A 138 14.62 5.95 -3.51
C VAL A 138 15.67 4.90 -3.16
N ASP A 139 16.22 4.97 -1.96
CA ASP A 139 17.20 4.01 -1.47
C ASP A 139 16.60 2.58 -1.47
N PRO A 140 17.16 1.63 -2.24
CA PRO A 140 16.64 0.27 -2.30
C PRO A 140 16.94 -0.56 -1.04
N GLN A 141 17.89 -0.16 -0.19
CA GLN A 141 18.39 -0.98 0.90
C GLN A 141 17.30 -1.35 1.93
N PRO A 142 16.51 -0.40 2.49
CA PRO A 142 15.45 -0.75 3.45
C PRO A 142 14.37 -1.65 2.86
N TYR A 143 14.00 -1.43 1.60
CA TYR A 143 12.99 -2.25 0.91
C TYR A 143 13.48 -3.66 0.62
N PHE A 144 14.76 -3.82 0.28
CA PHE A 144 15.38 -5.13 0.12
C PHE A 144 15.41 -5.89 1.45
N ASP A 145 15.82 -5.24 2.54
CA ASP A 145 15.89 -5.87 3.86
C ASP A 145 14.51 -6.31 4.35
N ASN A 146 13.49 -5.45 4.19
CA ASN A 146 12.10 -5.79 4.49
C ASN A 146 11.60 -6.96 3.63
N CYS A 147 11.85 -6.95 2.32
CA CYS A 147 11.48 -8.06 1.43
C CYS A 147 12.09 -9.39 1.89
N VAL A 148 13.36 -9.38 2.31
CA VAL A 148 14.04 -10.58 2.79
C VAL A 148 13.42 -11.07 4.11
N MET A 149 13.16 -10.17 5.06
CA MET A 149 12.51 -10.50 6.33
C MET A 149 11.11 -11.08 6.11
N ASP A 150 10.28 -10.44 5.29
CA ASP A 150 8.92 -10.90 4.98
C ASP A 150 8.94 -12.28 4.31
N SER A 151 9.85 -12.48 3.35
CA SER A 151 10.00 -13.75 2.63
C SER A 151 10.50 -14.90 3.53
N CYS A 152 11.28 -14.58 4.57
CA CYS A 152 11.69 -15.54 5.59
C CYS A 152 10.57 -15.84 6.61
N ALA A 153 9.73 -14.85 6.92
CA ALA A 153 8.63 -14.97 7.88
C ALA A 153 7.41 -15.70 7.32
N CYS A 154 7.14 -15.60 6.02
CA CYS A 154 6.04 -16.31 5.38
C CYS A 154 6.38 -17.79 5.18
N ASP A 155 6.21 -18.60 6.23
CA ASP A 155 6.58 -20.02 6.29
C ASP A 155 5.41 -21.01 6.31
N THR A 156 4.17 -20.49 6.35
CA THR A 156 2.93 -21.28 6.39
C THR A 156 2.23 -21.40 5.03
N GLY A 157 2.89 -20.94 3.95
CA GLY A 157 2.36 -20.87 2.58
C GLY A 157 2.01 -19.43 2.19
N GLY A 158 2.02 -19.14 0.88
CA GLY A 158 1.83 -17.77 0.36
C GLY A 158 3.13 -16.98 0.17
N ASP A 159 4.28 -17.65 0.14
CA ASP A 159 5.62 -17.04 0.04
C ASP A 159 5.75 -16.09 -1.17
N CYS A 160 5.14 -16.45 -2.29
CA CYS A 160 5.09 -15.61 -3.49
C CYS A 160 4.30 -14.32 -3.24
N GLU A 161 3.24 -14.37 -2.43
CA GLU A 161 2.42 -13.20 -2.13
C GLU A 161 3.19 -12.18 -1.28
N CYS A 162 3.91 -12.63 -0.23
CA CYS A 162 4.73 -11.75 0.59
C CYS A 162 5.84 -11.08 -0.23
N PHE A 163 6.55 -11.86 -1.06
CA PHE A 163 7.54 -11.34 -2.00
C PHE A 163 6.95 -10.29 -2.95
N CYS A 164 5.83 -10.59 -3.61
CA CYS A 164 5.22 -9.68 -4.57
C CYS A 164 4.72 -8.39 -3.91
N THR A 165 4.17 -8.46 -2.69
CA THR A 165 3.73 -7.28 -1.93
C THR A 165 4.91 -6.39 -1.53
N ALA A 166 6.03 -6.98 -1.10
CA ALA A 166 7.24 -6.24 -0.75
C ALA A 166 7.87 -5.53 -1.97
N VAL A 167 7.97 -6.21 -3.12
CA VAL A 167 8.48 -5.59 -4.36
C VAL A 167 7.53 -4.52 -4.88
N ALA A 168 6.21 -4.75 -4.83
CA ALA A 168 5.20 -3.75 -5.20
C ALA A 168 5.30 -2.49 -4.32
N SER A 169 5.65 -2.63 -3.05
CA SER A 169 5.86 -1.49 -2.14
C SER A 169 7.02 -0.60 -2.58
N TYR A 170 8.12 -1.19 -3.09
CA TYR A 170 9.23 -0.43 -3.67
C TYR A 170 8.84 0.21 -5.01
N ALA A 171 8.15 -0.53 -5.88
CA ALA A 171 7.64 0.01 -7.14
C ALA A 171 6.70 1.20 -6.93
N GLN A 172 5.87 1.15 -5.88
CA GLN A 172 5.00 2.26 -5.51
C GLN A 172 5.78 3.47 -4.99
N ALA A 173 6.82 3.27 -4.20
CA ALA A 173 7.71 4.36 -3.77
C ALA A 173 8.42 5.01 -4.97
N CYS A 174 8.85 4.21 -5.95
CA CYS A 174 9.40 4.71 -7.22
C CYS A 174 8.36 5.56 -7.97
N ASN A 175 7.12 5.08 -8.09
CA ASN A 175 6.03 5.80 -8.75
C ASN A 175 5.79 7.17 -8.11
N GLU A 176 5.80 7.24 -6.78
CA GLU A 176 5.65 8.47 -5.99
C GLU A 176 6.85 9.42 -6.17
N ALA A 177 8.05 8.88 -6.34
CA ALA A 177 9.24 9.63 -6.71
C ALA A 177 9.30 9.99 -8.22
N GLY A 178 8.25 9.70 -8.99
CA GLY A 178 8.12 10.04 -10.40
C GLY A 178 8.74 9.04 -11.38
N VAL A 179 9.20 7.88 -10.92
CA VAL A 179 9.82 6.83 -11.74
C VAL A 179 8.87 5.64 -11.87
N CYS A 180 8.36 5.43 -13.09
CA CYS A 180 7.51 4.28 -13.39
C CYS A 180 8.35 3.07 -13.81
N VAL A 181 8.23 1.96 -13.07
CA VAL A 181 8.98 0.73 -13.33
C VAL A 181 8.03 -0.43 -13.65
N ALA A 182 8.13 -0.98 -14.85
CA ALA A 182 7.44 -2.21 -15.22
C ALA A 182 8.26 -3.43 -14.75
N TRP A 183 8.00 -3.91 -13.54
CA TRP A 183 8.82 -4.93 -12.88
C TRP A 183 8.26 -6.36 -12.97
N ARG A 184 6.94 -6.50 -13.19
CA ARG A 184 6.26 -7.79 -13.30
C ARG A 184 6.54 -8.46 -14.64
N THR A 185 6.64 -9.78 -14.64
CA THR A 185 6.79 -10.62 -15.84
C THR A 185 5.89 -11.86 -15.70
N PRO A 186 5.73 -12.68 -16.76
CA PRO A 186 5.00 -13.94 -16.63
C PRO A 186 5.55 -14.87 -15.54
N ASP A 187 6.86 -14.80 -15.27
CA ASP A 187 7.54 -15.62 -14.25
C ASP A 187 7.63 -14.92 -12.88
N ILE A 188 7.53 -13.58 -12.84
CA ILE A 188 7.69 -12.77 -11.63
C ILE A 188 6.39 -12.02 -11.36
N CYS A 189 5.64 -12.48 -10.36
CA CYS A 189 4.44 -11.83 -9.86
C CYS A 189 3.42 -11.46 -10.98
N PRO A 190 2.99 -12.42 -11.82
CA PRO A 190 2.11 -12.14 -12.94
C PRO A 190 0.77 -11.55 -12.50
N VAL A 191 0.20 -10.70 -13.35
CA VAL A 191 -1.15 -10.12 -13.17
C VAL A 191 -1.99 -10.46 -14.40
N PHE A 192 -3.14 -11.08 -14.15
CA PHE A 192 -4.06 -11.57 -15.19
C PHE A 192 -5.10 -10.50 -15.54
N CYS A 193 -4.70 -9.50 -16.32
CA CYS A 193 -5.60 -8.40 -16.73
C CYS A 193 -6.56 -8.82 -17.86
N ASP A 194 -6.14 -9.76 -18.69
CA ASP A 194 -6.90 -10.32 -19.80
C ASP A 194 -8.13 -11.10 -19.35
N TYR A 195 -8.16 -11.57 -18.10
CA TYR A 195 -9.34 -12.16 -17.48
C TYR A 195 -10.60 -11.30 -17.58
N TYR A 196 -10.45 -9.97 -17.62
CA TYR A 196 -11.57 -9.02 -17.71
C TYR A 196 -12.03 -8.73 -19.14
N ASN A 197 -11.33 -9.23 -20.15
CA ASN A 197 -11.68 -9.01 -21.54
C ASN A 197 -12.74 -10.01 -22.03
N SER A 198 -13.63 -9.53 -22.90
CA SER A 198 -14.42 -10.42 -23.75
C SER A 198 -13.49 -11.18 -24.72
N PRO A 199 -13.87 -12.38 -25.22
CA PRO A 199 -13.00 -13.20 -26.08
C PRO A 199 -12.45 -12.50 -27.32
N ASP A 200 -13.21 -11.54 -27.87
CA ASP A 200 -12.87 -10.81 -29.11
C ASP A 200 -12.37 -9.38 -28.86
N GLU A 201 -12.19 -8.99 -27.59
CA GLU A 201 -11.83 -7.63 -27.18
C GLU A 201 -10.54 -7.64 -26.36
N CYS A 202 -9.78 -6.54 -26.40
CA CYS A 202 -8.58 -6.37 -25.60
C CYS A 202 -8.58 -4.96 -25.02
N GLU A 203 -9.44 -4.75 -24.04
CA GLU A 203 -9.68 -3.44 -23.44
C GLU A 203 -8.89 -3.26 -22.14
N TRP A 204 -8.86 -4.29 -21.31
CA TRP A 204 -8.16 -4.30 -20.05
C TRP A 204 -6.68 -4.64 -20.24
N HIS A 205 -5.84 -3.74 -19.77
CA HIS A 205 -4.40 -3.86 -19.85
C HIS A 205 -3.75 -3.61 -18.49
N TYR A 206 -2.61 -4.25 -18.28
CA TYR A 206 -1.74 -3.96 -17.16
C TYR A 206 -1.08 -2.60 -17.35
N SER A 207 -1.17 -1.75 -16.32
CA SER A 207 -0.43 -0.49 -16.23
C SER A 207 0.35 -0.45 -14.91
N PRO A 208 1.69 -0.36 -14.94
CA PRO A 208 2.52 -0.31 -13.73
C PRO A 208 2.38 0.99 -12.94
N CYS A 209 1.86 2.06 -13.56
CA CYS A 209 1.84 3.40 -13.00
C CYS A 209 0.69 4.24 -13.59
N HIS A 210 -0.53 3.73 -13.54
CA HIS A 210 -1.67 4.45 -14.10
C HIS A 210 -2.02 5.67 -13.24
N VAL A 211 -2.45 6.74 -13.89
CA VAL A 211 -2.98 7.91 -13.18
C VAL A 211 -4.37 7.52 -12.65
N PRO A 212 -4.62 7.55 -11.32
CA PRO A 212 -5.87 7.06 -10.73
C PRO A 212 -7.10 7.89 -11.14
N CYS A 213 -6.87 9.03 -11.79
CA CYS A 213 -7.89 9.91 -12.29
C CYS A 213 -7.97 9.86 -13.83
N TYR A 214 -9.03 9.24 -14.31
CA TYR A 214 -9.40 9.18 -15.72
C TYR A 214 -10.93 9.26 -15.83
N LYS A 215 -11.42 9.50 -17.05
CA LYS A 215 -12.86 9.64 -17.27
C LYS A 215 -13.57 8.33 -16.99
N THR A 216 -14.56 8.39 -16.11
CA THR A 216 -15.45 7.27 -15.78
C THR A 216 -16.88 7.78 -15.71
N CYS A 217 -17.87 6.90 -15.57
CA CYS A 217 -19.28 7.36 -15.47
C CYS A 217 -19.51 8.19 -14.21
N LEU A 218 -18.71 7.96 -13.16
CA LEU A 218 -18.70 8.72 -11.92
C LEU A 218 -17.74 9.94 -11.94
N ASN A 219 -16.92 10.09 -12.98
CA ASN A 219 -16.03 11.23 -13.19
C ASN A 219 -16.00 11.59 -14.68
N GLN A 220 -17.09 12.15 -15.19
CA GLN A 220 -17.27 12.40 -16.63
C GLN A 220 -16.26 13.41 -17.18
N ASN A 221 -15.91 14.41 -16.36
CA ASN A 221 -14.99 15.47 -16.73
C ASN A 221 -13.53 15.05 -16.60
N GLY A 222 -13.25 13.93 -15.91
CA GLY A 222 -11.87 13.55 -15.57
C GLY A 222 -11.19 14.58 -14.67
N THR A 223 -11.96 15.41 -13.97
CA THR A 223 -11.45 16.38 -13.00
C THR A 223 -11.06 15.64 -11.73
N CYS A 224 -9.88 15.98 -11.21
CA CYS A 224 -9.29 15.37 -10.03
C CYS A 224 -9.03 16.48 -9.04
N ASP A 225 -9.64 16.41 -7.87
CA ASP A 225 -9.32 17.31 -6.77
C ASP A 225 -8.21 16.75 -5.86
N SER A 226 -7.82 15.46 -6.02
CA SER A 226 -7.02 14.76 -5.00
C SER A 226 -5.62 14.29 -5.43
N ALA A 227 -4.72 14.39 -4.45
CA ALA A 227 -3.30 14.03 -4.40
C ALA A 227 -3.00 12.51 -4.45
N LEU A 228 -3.83 11.70 -5.10
CA LEU A 228 -3.61 10.26 -5.17
C LEU A 228 -2.38 9.94 -6.04
N PRO A 229 -1.46 9.08 -5.56
CA PRO A 229 -0.30 8.69 -6.34
C PRO A 229 -0.71 7.84 -7.55
N LYS A 230 0.19 7.68 -8.51
CA LYS A 230 0.02 6.70 -9.59
C LYS A 230 -0.06 5.30 -8.97
N LEU A 231 -0.95 4.47 -9.48
CA LEU A 231 -1.21 3.13 -8.95
C LEU A 231 -1.03 2.06 -10.02
N GLU A 232 -0.52 0.92 -9.59
CA GLU A 232 -0.38 -0.29 -10.39
C GLU A 232 -1.74 -1.03 -10.51
N GLY A 233 -2.00 -1.61 -11.69
CA GLY A 233 -3.07 -2.59 -11.86
C GLY A 233 -3.64 -2.70 -13.26
N SER A 234 -4.83 -3.29 -13.34
CA SER A 234 -5.58 -3.49 -14.58
C SER A 234 -6.47 -2.29 -14.85
N TYR A 235 -6.36 -1.71 -16.05
CA TYR A 235 -7.16 -0.55 -16.47
C TYR A 235 -7.69 -0.77 -17.89
N SER A 236 -8.94 -0.32 -18.12
CA SER A 236 -9.55 -0.36 -19.46
C SER A 236 -9.08 0.82 -20.31
N SER A 237 -8.84 0.57 -21.60
CA SER A 237 -8.49 1.58 -22.61
C SER A 237 -9.70 2.37 -23.13
N LEU A 238 -10.94 2.03 -22.73
CA LEU A 238 -12.13 2.74 -23.17
C LEU A 238 -12.18 4.17 -22.62
N SER A 239 -12.09 5.14 -23.54
CA SER A 239 -12.59 6.50 -23.32
C SER A 239 -14.10 6.45 -23.02
N SER A 240 -14.54 7.30 -22.10
CA SER A 240 -15.91 7.65 -21.64
C SER A 240 -17.12 7.50 -22.58
N SER A 241 -16.96 7.18 -23.86
CA SER A 241 -18.01 7.04 -24.86
C SER A 241 -18.99 5.89 -24.61
N PHE A 242 -18.67 4.91 -23.76
CA PHE A 242 -19.56 3.79 -23.42
C PHE A 242 -20.38 3.99 -22.12
N CYS A 243 -20.23 5.11 -21.42
CA CYS A 243 -20.98 5.39 -20.19
C CYS A 243 -22.48 5.64 -20.37
N CYS A 244 -23.03 5.51 -21.57
CA CYS A 244 -24.46 5.73 -21.87
C CYS A 244 -25.32 4.45 -21.93
N LEU A 245 -24.81 3.28 -21.50
CA LEU A 245 -25.53 2.01 -21.64
C LEU A 245 -25.78 1.22 -20.33
N VAL A 246 -25.70 1.85 -19.16
CA VAL A 246 -26.22 1.27 -17.90
C VAL A 246 -27.17 2.24 -17.22
#